data_AF-A0A2C6MF55-F1
#
_entry.id   AF-A0A2C6MF55-F1
#
_cell.length_a   1.000
_cell.length_b   1.000
_cell.length_c   1.000
_cell.angle_alpha   90.00
_cell.angle_beta   90.00
_cell.angle_gamma   90.00
#
_symmetry.space_group_name_H-M   'P 1'
#
loop_
_entity.id
_entity.type
_entity.pdbx_description
1 polymer ?
#
loop_
_entity_poly.entity_id
_entity_poly.type
_entity_poly.pdbx_seq_one_letter_code
_entity_poly.pdbx_strand_id
1 'polypeptide(L)' 'MKPEDRLHKYYRYKKLDPRAHYGIAEQYESILDPRPNLVPWGSK' A
#
# COMPACT_ATOMS: atom_id res chain seq x y z
N MET A 1 2.93 2.35 -13.51
CA MET A 1 3.88 1.98 -12.42
C MET A 1 4.43 0.60 -12.77
N LYS A 2 5.75 0.42 -12.81
CA LYS A 2 6.33 -0.89 -13.09
C LYS A 2 6.11 -1.82 -11.89
N PRO A 3 5.98 -3.14 -12.06
CA PRO A 3 5.87 -4.07 -10.93
C PRO A 3 6.97 -3.89 -9.87
N GLU A 4 8.19 -3.57 -10.30
CA GLU A 4 9.34 -3.32 -9.42
C GLU A 4 9.13 -2.10 -8.51
N ASP A 5 8.49 -1.04 -9.01
CA ASP A 5 8.19 0.15 -8.21
C ASP A 5 7.22 -0.16 -7.07
N ARG A 6 6.25 -1.06 -7.32
CA ARG A 6 5.27 -1.51 -6.32
C ARG A 6 5.96 -2.29 -5.21
N LEU A 7 6.88 -3.18 -5.57
CA LEU A 7 7.69 -3.95 -4.63
C LEU A 7 8.56 -3.02 -3.78
N HIS A 8 9.29 -2.09 -4.39
CA HIS A 8 10.10 -1.12 -3.64
C HIS A 8 9.26 -0.28 -2.67
N LYS A 9 8.06 0.14 -3.08
CA LYS A 9 7.14 0.87 -2.21
C LYS A 9 6.68 0.00 -1.03
N TYR A 10 6.26 -1.24 -1.29
CA TYR A 10 5.85 -2.19 -0.26
C TYR A 10 6.94 -2.40 0.80
N TYR A 11 8.15 -2.77 0.36
CA TYR A 11 9.26 -3.03 1.27
C TYR A 11 9.69 -1.79 2.05
N ARG A 12 9.58 -0.59 1.47
CA ARG A 12 9.85 0.66 2.18
C ARG A 12 8.91 0.83 3.36
N TYR A 13 7.59 0.67 3.16
CA TYR A 13 6.62 0.79 4.26
C TYR A 13 6.79 -0.32 5.30
N LYS A 14 7.01 -1.57 4.89
CA LYS A 14 7.31 -2.66 5.83
C LYS A 14 8.57 -2.43 6.65
N LYS A 15 9.61 -1.80 6.07
CA LYS A 15 10.85 -1.49 6.79
C LYS A 15 10.68 -0.34 7.78
N LEU A 16 9.96 0.71 7.39
CA LEU A 16 9.77 1.90 8.21
C LEU A 16 8.71 1.70 9.31
N ASP A 17 7.68 0.92 9.01
CA ASP A 17 6.56 0.67 9.91
C ASP A 17 6.12 -0.81 9.85
N PRO A 18 6.95 -1.72 10.36
CA PRO A 18 6.69 -3.17 10.28
C PRO A 18 5.42 -3.59 11.01
N ARG A 19 4.95 -2.78 11.96
CA ARG A 19 3.74 -3.03 12.75
C ARG A 19 2.55 -2.18 12.33
N ALA A 20 2.68 -1.41 11.24
CA ALA A 20 1.67 -0.46 10.77
C ALA A 20 1.14 0.45 11.89
N HIS A 21 2.02 0.92 12.79
CA HIS A 21 1.65 1.79 13.90
C HIS A 21 1.19 3.18 13.44
N TYR A 22 1.74 3.66 12.32
CA TYR A 22 1.49 4.99 11.78
C TYR A 22 0.59 4.98 10.53
N GLY A 23 0.23 3.82 10.03
CA GLY A 23 -0.62 3.68 8.83
C GLY A 23 -1.65 2.57 8.94
N ILE A 24 -2.24 2.23 7.80
CA ILE A 24 -3.26 1.17 7.69
C ILE A 24 -2.57 -0.04 7.05
N ALA A 25 -2.50 -1.15 7.77
CA ALA A 25 -1.81 -2.36 7.32
C ALA A 25 -2.34 -2.87 5.97
N GLU A 26 -3.67 -2.85 5.80
CA GLU A 26 -4.38 -3.26 4.60
C GLU A 26 -4.01 -2.39 3.38
N GLN A 27 -3.71 -1.11 3.61
CA GLN A 27 -3.25 -0.23 2.56
C GLN A 27 -1.83 -0.60 2.11
N TYR A 28 -0.97 -1.07 3.02
CA TYR A 28 0.37 -1.54 2.66
C TYR A 28 0.30 -2.85 1.89
N GLU A 29 -0.53 -3.82 2.31
CA GLU A 29 -0.69 -5.09 1.61
C GLU A 29 -1.33 -4.90 0.22
N SER A 30 -2.26 -3.96 0.05
CA SER A 30 -2.86 -3.65 -1.25
C SER A 30 -1.89 -2.97 -2.25
N ILE A 31 -0.68 -2.53 -1.82
CA ILE A 31 0.35 -2.02 -2.73
C ILE A 31 0.72 -3.06 -3.78
N LEU A 32 0.64 -4.36 -3.47
CA LEU A 32 0.96 -5.44 -4.40
C LEU A 32 -0.27 -6.02 -5.11
N ASP A 33 -1.48 -5.57 -4.77
CA ASP A 33 -2.72 -6.06 -5.41
C ASP A 33 -2.80 -5.58 -6.87
N PRO A 34 -2.80 -6.47 -7.88
CA PRO A 34 -2.90 -6.06 -9.28
C PRO A 34 -4.17 -5.25 -9.60
N ARG A 35 -5.23 -5.35 -8.79
CA ARG A 35 -6.51 -4.65 -8.97
C ARG A 35 -6.99 -4.04 -7.64
N PRO A 36 -6.33 -3.00 -7.12
CA PRO A 36 -6.70 -2.42 -5.84
C PRO A 36 -8.11 -1.83 -5.89
N ASN A 37 -8.83 -1.86 -4.77
CA ASN A 37 -10.12 -1.21 -4.65
C ASN A 37 -9.94 0.32 -4.70
N LEU A 38 -10.31 0.94 -5.82
CA LEU A 38 -10.27 2.39 -5.99
C LEU A 38 -11.62 2.98 -5.62
N VAL A 39 -11.64 3.80 -4.57
CA VAL A 39 -12.84 4.55 -4.16
C VAL A 39 -12.76 5.99 -4.69
N PRO A 40 -13.87 6.57 -5.16
CA PRO A 40 -13.89 7.97 -5.56
C PRO A 40 -13.56 8.87 -4.38
N TRP A 41 -12.85 9.96 -4.65
CA TRP A 41 -12.54 10.96 -3.63
C TRP A 41 -13.83 11.64 -3.16
N GLY A 42 -14.13 11.57 -1.87
CA GLY A 42 -15.34 12.17 -1.27
C GLY A 42 -16.56 11.26 -1.22
N SER A 43 -16.45 9.99 -1.59
CA SER A 43 -17.47 8.97 -1.27
C SER A 43 -17.47 8.75 0.24
N LYS A 44 -18.34 9.46 0.96
CA LYS A 44 -18.66 9.20 2.36
C LYS A 44 -20.13 8.87 2.48
#